data_AF-A0A6A6DF23-F1
#
_entry.id   AF-A0A6A6DF23-F1
#
_cell.length_a   1.000
_cell.length_b   1.000
_cell.length_c   1.000
_cell.angle_alpha   90.00
_cell.angle_beta   90.00
_cell.angle_gamma   90.00
#
_symmetry.space_group_name_H-M   'P 1'
#
loop_
_entity.id
_entity.type
_entity.pdbx_description
1 polymer ?
#
loop_
_entity_poly.entity_id
_entity_poly.type
_entity_poly.pdbx_seq_one_letter_code
_entity_poly.pdbx_strand_id
1 'polypeptide(L)'
;MPPITSKQEAADEYRERIRLLGTPWEGRPITPWPGLTSLLKFIKIRHDCTKPAEISIVNIPAERGINAASGPASEISIIPTEGYHGLLEEMPSLAGNTSSSHLIIVENICPGSLALLGGAYDIDPQFFAGHVNVLPWYRMDEKIPERLPSLPSTKKAEDFLLLRYVETREVSALDNASIHANSVLWPDGHETRLQHSAGKLIPLSRQGQEFPLMAFTRQTVSVWCQKKTNGDGWIAIMLLDPPFRLKPKHGFVGQAEYRNPGLRPKMKEEFRGDEYKQSFRQAFCHLLQQRCSADKMYLSTCATDAFLVLYEGYRIIASEWLVANEYIKRELANIELRLEKTESTFQELEALLKELYRIRRRCNKYCELVTEAASQCKNRGQALWPSTQHGNAEAISLADRHARELEADFQYVLDNMTTSISRIEKNITLLMTLVSIGEGRQGLQENGGIALLTLVATIFLPSETVATVLGLQTRYGPGANKFWVLWAVALPLTLLVVAISSLYPTGSAALNQLWAKYFRPKPRTVCKPLSGSKDEDIVLFNDPKLQMNRTSLYAVV
;
A
#
# COMPACT_ATOMS: atom_id res chain seq x y z
N MET A 1 6.53 47.52 21.73
CA MET A 1 6.84 46.78 20.48
C MET A 1 8.00 45.86 20.80
N PRO A 2 7.90 44.54 20.53
CA PRO A 2 9.10 43.70 20.50
C PRO A 2 10.02 44.20 19.36
N PRO A 3 11.34 43.95 19.43
CA PRO A 3 12.23 44.24 18.32
C PRO A 3 11.81 43.44 17.08
N ILE A 4 12.07 43.99 15.90
CA ILE A 4 11.92 43.25 14.65
C ILE A 4 13.10 42.26 14.59
N THR A 5 12.91 41.06 15.14
CA THR A 5 13.86 39.97 14.97
C THR A 5 14.03 39.70 13.48
N SER A 6 15.28 39.56 13.04
CA SER A 6 15.56 39.17 11.67
C SER A 6 14.99 37.78 11.37
N LYS A 7 14.63 37.52 10.11
CA LYS A 7 14.16 36.19 9.66
C LYS A 7 15.15 35.06 10.02
N GLN A 8 16.43 35.37 10.19
CA GLN A 8 17.48 34.43 10.59
C GLN A 8 17.45 34.15 12.10
N GLU A 9 17.37 35.17 12.95
CA GLU A 9 17.25 35.01 14.40
C GLU A 9 15.98 34.21 14.77
N ALA A 10 14.85 34.51 14.12
CA ALA A 10 13.61 33.76 14.31
C ALA A 10 13.77 32.26 13.93
N ALA A 11 14.58 31.95 12.90
CA ALA A 11 14.85 30.57 12.52
C ALA A 11 15.71 29.82 13.55
N ASP A 12 16.67 30.50 14.18
CA ASP A 12 17.52 29.91 15.22
C ASP A 12 16.77 29.77 16.56
N GLU A 13 15.91 30.74 16.92
CA GLU A 13 14.97 30.61 18.04
C GLU A 13 14.04 29.40 17.85
N TYR A 14 13.52 29.20 16.64
CA TYR A 14 12.67 28.05 16.31
C TYR A 14 13.39 26.70 16.42
N ARG A 15 14.68 26.63 16.03
CA ARG A 15 15.52 25.43 16.23
C ARG A 15 15.68 25.09 17.70
N GLU A 16 15.95 26.08 18.54
CA GLU A 16 16.09 25.86 19.98
C GLU A 16 14.73 25.54 20.65
N ARG A 17 13.61 26.12 20.20
CA ARG A 17 12.26 25.68 20.61
C ARG A 17 12.04 24.19 20.35
N ILE A 18 12.34 23.69 19.14
CA ILE A 18 12.21 22.26 18.83
C ILE A 18 13.16 21.42 19.70
N ARG A 19 14.40 21.89 19.93
CA ARG A 19 15.37 21.22 20.80
C ARG A 19 14.84 21.07 22.23
N LEU A 20 14.25 22.13 22.79
CA LEU A 20 13.70 22.16 24.15
C LEU A 20 12.49 21.23 24.30
N LEU A 21 11.58 21.20 23.32
CA LEU A 21 10.48 20.22 23.28
C LEU A 21 11.00 18.76 23.28
N GLY A 22 12.18 18.54 22.71
CA GLY A 22 12.85 17.24 22.67
C GLY A 22 13.63 16.84 23.92
N THR A 23 13.87 17.76 24.87
CA THR A 23 14.62 17.46 26.10
C THR A 23 13.68 17.11 27.26
N PRO A 24 13.83 15.95 27.91
CA PRO A 24 12.98 15.59 29.04
C PRO A 24 13.22 16.54 30.22
N TRP A 25 12.18 17.29 30.61
CA TRP A 25 12.22 18.18 31.76
C TRP A 25 12.24 17.36 33.06
N GLU A 26 13.21 17.63 33.94
CA GLU A 26 13.31 17.02 35.28
C GLU A 26 13.26 15.48 35.32
N GLY A 27 13.83 14.83 34.29
CA GLY A 27 13.87 13.36 34.22
C GLY A 27 12.53 12.70 33.93
N ARG A 28 11.46 13.48 33.69
CA ARG A 28 10.19 12.95 33.18
C ARG A 28 10.23 12.99 31.64
N PRO A 29 9.85 11.91 30.94
CA PRO A 29 9.58 12.02 29.52
C PRO A 29 8.42 13.00 29.34
N ILE A 30 8.64 14.06 28.55
CA ILE A 30 7.54 14.88 28.03
C ILE A 30 6.55 13.94 27.33
N THR A 31 5.25 14.23 27.46
CA THR A 31 4.17 13.46 26.83
C THR A 31 4.56 13.17 25.38
N PRO A 32 4.56 11.90 24.92
CA PRO A 32 5.15 11.57 23.64
C PRO A 32 4.37 12.22 22.48
N TRP A 33 4.96 13.26 21.89
CA TRP A 33 4.45 13.95 20.71
C TRP A 33 4.82 13.16 19.45
N PRO A 34 3.85 12.62 18.69
CA PRO A 34 4.13 11.73 17.57
C PRO A 34 4.99 12.38 16.48
N GLY A 35 6.15 11.80 16.19
CA GLY A 35 7.08 12.28 15.16
C GLY A 35 8.10 13.31 15.66
N LEU A 36 8.05 13.76 16.91
CA LEU A 36 9.02 14.72 17.45
C LEU A 36 10.46 14.15 17.44
N THR A 37 10.62 12.85 17.70
CA THR A 37 11.91 12.14 17.57
C THR A 37 12.43 12.20 16.13
N SER A 38 11.55 12.03 15.13
CA SER A 38 11.86 12.14 13.71
C SER A 38 12.28 13.57 13.34
N LEU A 39 11.61 14.59 13.86
CA LEU A 39 11.93 16.01 13.65
C LEU A 39 13.28 16.42 14.25
N LEU A 40 13.55 16.03 15.48
CA LEU A 40 14.85 16.25 16.14
C LEU A 40 15.99 15.59 15.37
N LYS A 41 15.77 14.37 14.87
CA LYS A 41 16.73 13.65 14.04
C LYS A 41 16.93 14.36 12.70
N PHE A 42 15.85 14.82 12.06
CA PHE A 42 15.89 15.54 10.78
C PHE A 42 16.69 16.85 10.85
N ILE A 43 16.55 17.61 11.94
CA ILE A 43 17.28 18.88 12.15
C ILE A 43 18.75 18.66 12.50
N LYS A 44 19.07 17.62 13.28
CA LYS A 44 20.45 17.34 13.73
C LYS A 44 21.31 16.64 12.67
N ILE A 45 20.71 15.83 11.79
CA ILE A 45 21.46 15.08 10.78
C ILE A 45 21.90 16.02 9.63
N ARG A 46 23.20 15.97 9.31
CA ARG A 46 23.70 16.46 8.03
C ARG A 46 23.25 15.46 6.95
N HIS A 47 22.45 15.93 6.01
CA HIS A 47 21.93 15.11 4.90
C HIS A 47 22.90 15.17 3.71
N ASP A 48 23.18 14.01 3.09
CA ASP A 48 24.03 13.90 1.89
C ASP A 48 23.29 14.27 0.58
N CYS A 49 22.13 14.92 0.71
CA CYS A 49 21.28 15.33 -0.40
C CYS A 49 21.85 16.56 -1.10
N THR A 50 22.24 16.42 -2.37
CA THR A 50 22.88 17.47 -3.17
C THR A 50 21.89 18.43 -3.80
N LYS A 51 20.64 18.01 -4.01
CA LYS A 51 19.59 18.84 -4.61
C LYS A 51 19.06 19.91 -3.64
N PRO A 52 18.88 21.17 -4.04
CA PRO A 52 18.17 22.15 -3.22
C PRO A 52 16.71 21.74 -2.99
N ALA A 53 16.01 22.43 -2.09
CA ALA A 53 14.55 22.34 -2.02
C ALA A 53 13.98 23.18 -3.17
N GLU A 54 13.04 22.63 -3.95
CA GLU A 54 12.39 23.35 -5.05
C GLU A 54 11.15 24.07 -4.52
N ILE A 55 10.99 25.35 -4.86
CA ILE A 55 9.97 26.20 -4.24
C ILE A 55 9.16 26.93 -5.31
N SER A 56 7.84 26.99 -5.11
CA SER A 56 6.93 27.83 -5.91
C SER A 56 6.18 28.76 -4.97
N ILE A 57 6.29 30.08 -5.16
CA ILE A 57 5.46 31.06 -4.45
C ILE A 57 4.35 31.50 -5.39
N VAL A 58 3.12 31.12 -5.06
CA VAL A 58 1.91 31.42 -5.82
C VAL A 58 1.22 32.64 -5.22
N ASN A 59 1.17 33.72 -5.98
CA ASN A 59 0.53 34.97 -5.57
C ASN A 59 -0.89 35.03 -6.13
N ILE A 60 -1.87 35.08 -5.24
CA ILE A 60 -3.30 35.16 -5.54
C ILE A 60 -3.75 36.60 -5.25
N PRO A 61 -4.03 37.41 -6.27
CA PRO A 61 -4.45 38.79 -6.06
C PRO A 61 -5.88 38.85 -5.51
N ALA A 62 -6.14 39.84 -4.64
CA ALA A 62 -7.51 40.18 -4.25
C ALA A 62 -8.22 40.98 -5.36
N GLU A 63 -9.55 40.89 -5.40
CA GLU A 63 -10.36 41.79 -6.23
C GLU A 63 -10.13 43.24 -5.81
N ARG A 64 -9.83 44.11 -6.80
CA ARG A 64 -9.83 45.55 -6.57
C ARG A 64 -11.27 46.03 -6.48
N GLY A 65 -11.60 46.79 -5.43
CA GLY A 65 -12.86 47.52 -5.37
C GLY A 65 -13.04 48.43 -6.58
N ILE A 66 -14.31 48.68 -6.93
CA ILE A 66 -14.80 49.27 -8.20
C ILE A 66 -14.14 50.59 -8.64
N ASN A 67 -13.45 51.29 -7.73
CA ASN A 67 -12.92 52.64 -7.93
C ASN A 67 -11.43 52.71 -8.37
N ALA A 68 -10.74 51.58 -8.58
CA ALA A 68 -9.32 51.57 -8.98
C ALA A 68 -9.14 51.45 -10.51
N ALA A 69 -8.82 52.56 -11.18
CA ALA A 69 -8.73 52.65 -12.63
C ALA A 69 -7.63 51.76 -13.27
N SER A 70 -7.95 51.29 -14.49
CA SER A 70 -7.04 50.83 -15.56
C SER A 70 -5.61 50.42 -15.18
N GLY A 71 -5.45 49.14 -14.82
CA GLY A 71 -4.19 48.40 -14.94
C GLY A 71 -4.45 47.06 -15.64
N PRO A 72 -3.41 46.36 -16.14
CA PRO A 72 -3.58 45.01 -16.66
C PRO A 72 -4.20 44.10 -15.59
N ALA A 73 -4.95 43.08 -16.03
CA ALA A 73 -5.76 42.25 -15.16
C ALA A 73 -4.92 41.58 -14.05
N SER A 74 -5.50 41.46 -12.86
CA SER A 74 -4.91 40.77 -11.71
C SER A 74 -4.82 39.26 -11.95
N GLU A 75 -3.82 38.82 -12.71
CA GLU A 75 -3.56 37.41 -12.98
C GLU A 75 -2.79 36.73 -11.83
N ILE A 76 -2.97 35.42 -11.70
CA ILE A 76 -2.17 34.58 -10.80
C ILE A 76 -0.71 34.56 -11.28
N SER A 77 0.24 34.81 -10.39
CA SER A 77 1.67 34.69 -10.69
C SER A 77 2.32 33.60 -9.84
N ILE A 78 3.25 32.86 -10.45
CA ILE A 78 3.99 31.78 -9.79
C ILE A 78 5.47 32.10 -9.94
N ILE A 79 6.13 32.37 -8.82
CA ILE A 79 7.56 32.68 -8.76
C ILE A 79 8.30 31.39 -8.37
N PRO A 80 9.06 30.75 -9.30
CA PRO A 80 9.93 29.64 -8.95
C PRO A 80 11.17 30.16 -8.22
N THR A 81 11.55 29.51 -7.13
CA THR A 81 12.77 29.81 -6.37
C THR A 81 13.36 28.52 -5.78
N GLU A 82 14.60 28.54 -5.33
CA GLU A 82 15.30 27.35 -4.88
C GLU A 82 16.10 27.56 -3.59
N GLY A 83 16.08 26.53 -2.73
CA GLY A 83 16.90 26.44 -1.54
C GLY A 83 16.53 27.43 -0.43
N TYR A 84 17.50 27.70 0.45
CA TYR A 84 17.31 28.53 1.63
C TYR A 84 17.32 30.03 1.31
N HIS A 85 18.26 30.48 0.47
CA HIS A 85 18.46 31.91 0.17
C HIS A 85 17.31 32.48 -0.69
N GLY A 86 16.91 31.77 -1.75
CA GLY A 86 15.80 32.20 -2.59
C GLY A 86 14.46 32.25 -1.85
N LEU A 87 14.28 31.40 -0.82
CA LEU A 87 13.13 31.49 0.08
C LEU A 87 13.21 32.70 1.02
N LEU A 88 14.39 32.98 1.59
CA LEU A 88 14.60 34.09 2.53
C LEU A 88 14.25 35.45 1.91
N GLU A 89 14.61 35.63 0.63
CA GLU A 89 14.38 36.84 -0.16
C GLU A 89 12.88 37.02 -0.48
N GLU A 90 12.26 36.03 -1.13
CA GLU A 90 10.88 36.12 -1.65
C GLU A 90 9.76 35.88 -0.61
N MET A 91 10.11 35.51 0.64
CA MET A 91 9.12 35.18 1.68
C MET A 91 8.16 36.35 2.03
N PRO A 92 6.83 36.19 1.83
CA PRO A 92 5.84 37.23 2.14
C PRO A 92 5.67 37.45 3.64
N SER A 93 5.45 38.70 4.05
CA SER A 93 5.26 39.07 5.46
C SER A 93 3.82 38.83 5.96
N LEU A 94 3.68 38.22 7.13
CA LEU A 94 2.38 38.01 7.78
C LEU A 94 1.69 39.33 8.20
N ALA A 95 2.51 40.32 8.57
CA ALA A 95 2.08 41.69 8.89
C ALA A 95 1.87 42.59 7.65
N GLY A 96 1.89 42.03 6.43
CA GLY A 96 1.69 42.79 5.20
C GLY A 96 0.26 43.30 5.05
N ASN A 97 0.09 44.60 4.82
CA ASN A 97 -1.21 45.27 4.61
C ASN A 97 -1.88 44.92 3.26
N THR A 98 -1.31 44.00 2.49
CA THR A 98 -1.83 43.58 1.18
C THR A 98 -2.96 42.56 1.33
N SER A 99 -4.11 42.81 0.70
CA SER A 99 -5.21 41.83 0.67
C SER A 99 -4.93 40.58 -0.18
N SER A 100 -3.82 40.53 -0.92
CA SER A 100 -3.43 39.35 -1.71
C SER A 100 -3.00 38.16 -0.84
N SER A 101 -3.42 36.98 -1.25
CA SER A 101 -3.15 35.69 -0.59
C SER A 101 -1.97 34.98 -1.25
N HIS A 102 -1.21 34.21 -0.48
CA HIS A 102 0.05 33.61 -0.93
C HIS A 102 0.14 32.14 -0.52
N LEU A 103 0.43 31.26 -1.48
CA LEU A 103 0.71 29.85 -1.21
C LEU A 103 2.19 29.56 -1.52
N ILE A 104 2.95 29.17 -0.50
CA ILE A 104 4.36 28.77 -0.60
C ILE A 104 4.40 27.24 -0.68
N ILE A 105 4.78 26.71 -1.84
CA ILE A 105 4.93 25.27 -2.07
C ILE A 105 6.40 24.91 -1.98
N VAL A 106 6.77 23.95 -1.14
CA VAL A 106 8.16 23.53 -0.90
C VAL A 106 8.29 22.02 -1.09
N GLU A 107 9.02 21.61 -2.13
CA GLU A 107 9.35 20.21 -2.40
C GLU A 107 10.74 19.87 -1.84
N ASN A 108 10.89 18.69 -1.23
CA ASN A 108 12.16 18.20 -0.66
C ASN A 108 12.76 19.14 0.41
N ILE A 109 11.90 19.62 1.32
CA ILE A 109 12.25 20.60 2.37
C ILE A 109 13.57 20.27 3.07
N CYS A 110 14.39 21.29 3.35
CA CYS A 110 15.65 21.15 4.08
C CYS A 110 15.55 21.73 5.51
N PRO A 111 16.42 21.32 6.46
CA PRO A 111 16.42 21.85 7.83
C PRO A 111 16.58 23.37 7.94
N GLY A 112 17.21 24.01 6.93
CA GLY A 112 17.30 25.47 6.83
C GLY A 112 15.95 26.12 6.56
N SER A 113 15.29 25.72 5.46
CA SER A 113 13.97 26.23 5.06
C SER A 113 12.89 25.89 6.09
N LEU A 114 12.96 24.72 6.74
CA LEU A 114 12.08 24.32 7.85
C LEU A 114 12.16 25.31 9.01
N ALA A 115 13.37 25.57 9.51
CA ALA A 115 13.58 26.51 10.61
C ALA A 115 13.11 27.93 10.24
N LEU A 116 13.40 28.36 9.01
CA LEU A 116 13.02 29.67 8.50
C LEU A 116 11.50 29.87 8.40
N LEU A 117 10.77 28.90 7.84
CA LEU A 117 9.30 28.94 7.76
C LEU A 117 8.67 28.87 9.15
N GLY A 118 9.15 27.96 9.99
CA GLY A 118 8.64 27.78 11.35
C GLY A 118 8.82 29.01 12.23
N GLY A 119 10.01 29.63 12.18
CA GLY A 119 10.31 30.85 12.94
C GLY A 119 9.59 32.10 12.41
N ALA A 120 9.55 32.30 11.09
CA ALA A 120 8.96 33.51 10.50
C ALA A 120 7.42 33.57 10.59
N TYR A 121 6.76 32.43 10.75
CA TYR A 121 5.29 32.32 10.83
C TYR A 121 4.77 31.67 12.13
N ASP A 122 5.65 31.42 13.11
CA ASP A 122 5.34 30.76 14.40
C ASP A 122 4.56 29.43 14.28
N ILE A 123 4.93 28.60 13.31
CA ILE A 123 4.22 27.37 12.96
C ILE A 123 4.38 26.33 14.08
N ASP A 124 3.32 25.61 14.46
CA ASP A 124 3.42 24.50 15.42
C ASP A 124 4.44 23.44 14.93
N PRO A 125 5.48 23.10 15.71
CA PRO A 125 6.40 22.00 15.41
C PRO A 125 5.73 20.67 15.05
N GLN A 126 4.49 20.41 15.51
CA GLN A 126 3.71 19.22 15.16
C GLN A 126 3.41 19.11 13.65
N PHE A 127 3.28 20.24 12.94
CA PHE A 127 3.16 20.28 11.47
C PHE A 127 4.37 19.61 10.79
N PHE A 128 5.57 20.07 11.15
CA PHE A 128 6.82 19.53 10.62
C PHE A 128 7.09 18.12 11.13
N ALA A 129 6.79 17.83 12.40
CA ALA A 129 6.89 16.50 12.97
C ALA A 129 6.01 15.49 12.20
N GLY A 130 4.80 15.88 11.81
CA GLY A 130 3.91 15.08 10.99
C GLY A 130 4.39 14.85 9.56
N HIS A 131 5.03 15.86 8.95
CA HIS A 131 5.58 15.80 7.59
C HIS A 131 6.84 14.92 7.50
N VAL A 132 7.82 15.13 8.37
CA VAL A 132 9.11 14.42 8.33
C VAL A 132 9.05 13.00 8.92
N ASN A 133 7.84 12.51 9.26
CA ASN A 133 7.68 11.23 9.94
C ASN A 133 7.70 10.03 8.98
N VAL A 134 8.91 9.58 8.64
CA VAL A 134 9.17 8.54 7.64
C VAL A 134 8.69 7.12 8.03
N LEU A 135 8.10 6.95 9.23
CA LEU A 135 7.70 5.66 9.82
C LEU A 135 6.94 4.74 8.84
N PRO A 136 7.22 3.43 8.78
CA PRO A 136 6.50 2.49 7.93
C PRO A 136 5.00 2.48 8.21
N TRP A 137 4.19 2.38 7.15
CA TRP A 137 2.72 2.29 7.28
C TRP A 137 2.21 0.85 7.54
N TYR A 138 3.00 -0.17 7.18
CA TYR A 138 2.58 -1.59 7.18
C TYR A 138 3.36 -2.48 8.15
N ARG A 139 4.32 -1.91 8.87
CA ARG A 139 5.11 -2.55 9.93
C ARG A 139 5.05 -1.63 11.15
N MET A 140 4.96 -2.22 12.34
CA MET A 140 4.76 -1.51 13.61
C MET A 140 5.92 -1.84 14.53
N ASP A 141 7.14 -1.54 14.08
CA ASP A 141 8.38 -1.94 14.73
C ASP A 141 8.81 -0.92 15.81
N GLU A 142 8.24 0.28 15.76
CA GLU A 142 8.52 1.43 16.62
C GLU A 142 7.52 1.60 17.77
N LYS A 143 7.89 2.38 18.78
CA LYS A 143 7.09 2.61 19.99
C LYS A 143 5.71 3.20 19.62
N ILE A 144 4.64 2.59 20.15
CA ILE A 144 3.23 2.98 19.92
C ILE A 144 3.00 4.51 20.01
N PRO A 145 3.58 5.26 20.98
CA PRO A 145 3.33 6.68 21.09
C PRO A 145 3.78 7.53 19.89
N GLU A 146 4.75 7.08 19.09
CA GLU A 146 5.16 7.77 17.84
C GLU A 146 4.11 7.67 16.71
N ARG A 147 3.02 6.92 16.95
CA ARG A 147 1.91 6.69 16.01
C ARG A 147 0.53 7.05 16.54
N LEU A 148 0.41 7.59 17.76
CA LEU A 148 -0.90 7.93 18.32
C LEU A 148 -1.58 9.01 17.46
N PRO A 149 -2.78 8.78 16.92
CA PRO A 149 -3.49 9.79 16.14
C PRO A 149 -4.08 10.86 17.06
N SER A 150 -3.98 12.15 16.67
CA SER A 150 -4.74 13.24 17.30
C SER A 150 -6.23 12.91 17.32
N LEU A 151 -6.90 13.14 18.45
CA LEU A 151 -8.35 13.05 18.56
C LEU A 151 -9.02 14.08 17.64
N PRO A 152 -10.25 13.84 17.14
CA PRO A 152 -10.95 14.82 16.29
C PRO A 152 -11.17 16.19 16.95
N SER A 153 -11.24 16.25 18.29
CA SER A 153 -11.28 17.51 19.05
C SER A 153 -9.96 18.28 18.99
N THR A 154 -8.83 17.58 19.07
CA THR A 154 -7.48 18.15 18.90
C THR A 154 -7.27 18.59 17.46
N LYS A 155 -7.59 17.74 16.47
CA LYS A 155 -7.44 18.06 15.05
C LYS A 155 -8.17 19.34 14.63
N LYS A 156 -9.34 19.63 15.22
CA LYS A 156 -10.10 20.87 14.96
C LYS A 156 -9.42 22.15 15.46
N ALA A 157 -8.46 22.03 16.38
CA ALA A 157 -7.65 23.14 16.90
C ALA A 157 -6.27 23.22 16.22
N GLU A 158 -5.93 22.29 15.32
CA GLU A 158 -4.72 22.35 14.50
C GLU A 158 -4.97 23.31 13.31
N ASP A 159 -4.00 24.18 13.00
CA ASP A 159 -4.00 25.11 11.87
C ASP A 159 -3.36 24.50 10.59
N PHE A 160 -3.05 23.21 10.64
CA PHE A 160 -2.50 22.43 9.56
C PHE A 160 -3.29 21.14 9.34
N LEU A 161 -3.20 20.59 8.12
CA LEU A 161 -3.67 19.25 7.79
C LEU A 161 -2.57 18.42 7.12
N LEU A 162 -2.79 17.12 7.10
CA LEU A 162 -1.87 16.14 6.53
C LEU A 162 -2.64 15.21 5.60
N LEU A 163 -2.18 15.13 4.36
CA LEU A 163 -2.62 14.18 3.35
C LEU A 163 -1.49 13.19 3.10
N ARG A 164 -1.82 11.91 3.09
CA ARG A 164 -0.89 10.83 2.77
C ARG A 164 -1.50 10.00 1.67
N TYR A 165 -0.73 9.73 0.63
CA TYR A 165 -1.19 8.96 -0.51
C TYR A 165 -0.08 8.09 -1.07
N VAL A 166 -0.46 7.21 -1.99
CA VAL A 166 0.50 6.43 -2.75
C VAL A 166 0.48 6.89 -4.19
N GLU A 167 1.64 7.32 -4.68
CA GLU A 167 1.87 7.57 -6.10
C GLU A 167 2.35 6.26 -6.75
N THR A 168 1.78 5.91 -7.90
CA THR A 168 2.13 4.68 -8.61
C THR A 168 3.06 5.00 -9.77
N ARG A 169 4.20 4.28 -9.84
CA ARG A 169 5.20 4.47 -10.90
C ARG A 169 5.75 3.13 -11.40
N GLU A 170 5.92 3.02 -12.71
CA GLU A 170 6.64 1.90 -13.34
C GLU A 170 8.13 1.87 -12.91
N VAL A 171 8.72 0.68 -12.78
CA VAL A 171 10.14 0.47 -12.45
C VAL A 171 10.84 -0.33 -13.53
N SER A 172 11.79 0.30 -14.21
CA SER A 172 12.71 -0.33 -15.15
C SER A 172 13.99 -0.74 -14.42
N ALA A 173 14.07 -2.01 -14.02
CA ALA A 173 15.20 -2.55 -13.28
C ALA A 173 16.45 -2.75 -14.15
N LEU A 174 17.62 -2.41 -13.62
CA LEU A 174 18.94 -2.75 -14.19
C LEU A 174 19.54 -3.99 -13.51
N ASP A 175 19.27 -4.16 -12.22
CA ASP A 175 19.64 -5.35 -11.45
C ASP A 175 18.39 -5.98 -10.83
N ASN A 176 17.87 -7.00 -11.52
CA ASN A 176 16.70 -7.74 -11.08
C ASN A 176 16.93 -8.47 -9.75
N ALA A 177 18.16 -8.92 -9.45
CA ALA A 177 18.43 -9.73 -8.27
C ALA A 177 18.27 -8.94 -6.97
N SER A 178 18.88 -7.74 -6.87
CA SER A 178 18.71 -6.88 -5.69
C SER A 178 17.30 -6.30 -5.56
N ILE A 179 16.60 -6.09 -6.69
CA ILE A 179 15.22 -5.62 -6.69
C ILE A 179 14.22 -6.73 -6.30
N HIS A 180 14.39 -7.99 -6.69
CA HIS A 180 13.44 -9.03 -6.29
C HIS A 180 13.62 -9.52 -4.85
N ALA A 181 14.83 -9.43 -4.28
CA ALA A 181 15.11 -9.94 -2.92
C ALA A 181 14.33 -9.23 -1.79
N ASN A 182 14.04 -7.93 -1.95
CA ASN A 182 13.37 -7.12 -0.92
C ASN A 182 11.90 -6.84 -1.26
N SER A 183 11.00 -6.82 -0.28
CA SER A 183 9.57 -6.44 -0.48
C SER A 183 9.31 -4.93 -0.58
N VAL A 184 10.35 -4.12 -0.43
CA VAL A 184 10.33 -2.64 -0.31
C VAL A 184 11.47 -2.04 -1.14
N LEU A 185 11.23 -0.91 -1.79
CA LEU A 185 12.26 -0.06 -2.42
C LEU A 185 12.59 1.12 -1.51
N TRP A 186 13.84 1.58 -1.56
CA TRP A 186 14.32 2.77 -0.88
C TRP A 186 14.78 3.81 -1.90
N PRO A 187 14.49 5.11 -1.68
CA PRO A 187 14.88 6.17 -2.61
C PRO A 187 16.38 6.49 -2.50
N ASP A 188 16.91 7.27 -3.44
CA ASP A 188 18.29 7.77 -3.35
C ASP A 188 18.43 8.92 -2.34
N GLY A 189 19.12 8.67 -1.24
CA GLY A 189 19.44 9.67 -0.22
C GLY A 189 20.32 10.83 -0.70
N HIS A 190 20.92 10.77 -1.90
CA HIS A 190 21.57 11.92 -2.53
C HIS A 190 20.58 12.86 -3.24
N GLU A 191 19.38 12.38 -3.58
CA GLU A 191 18.33 13.21 -4.20
C GLU A 191 17.20 13.59 -3.25
N THR A 192 16.89 12.77 -2.23
CA THR A 192 15.85 13.08 -1.21
C THR A 192 16.40 13.13 0.21
N ARG A 193 15.88 14.09 0.99
CA ARG A 193 16.07 14.18 2.44
C ARG A 193 15.08 13.31 3.22
N LEU A 194 13.90 13.08 2.67
CA LEU A 194 12.84 12.25 3.26
C LEU A 194 12.81 10.89 2.57
N GLN A 195 13.29 9.86 3.27
CA GLN A 195 13.50 8.52 2.70
C GLN A 195 12.22 7.67 2.73
N HIS A 196 11.13 8.19 2.19
CA HIS A 196 9.86 7.48 2.11
C HIS A 196 9.98 6.22 1.24
N SER A 197 9.99 5.06 1.90
CA SER A 197 10.03 3.74 1.26
C SER A 197 8.83 3.48 0.34
N ALA A 198 9.04 2.83 -0.80
CA ALA A 198 7.97 2.40 -1.70
C ALA A 198 7.67 0.88 -1.58
N GLY A 199 6.39 0.52 -1.64
CA GLY A 199 5.96 -0.88 -1.72
C GLY A 199 6.12 -1.44 -3.12
N LYS A 200 6.52 -2.70 -3.27
CA LYS A 200 6.57 -3.37 -4.59
C LYS A 200 5.26 -4.10 -4.88
N LEU A 201 4.83 -4.06 -6.13
CA LEU A 201 3.85 -4.98 -6.71
C LEU A 201 4.52 -5.63 -7.92
N ILE A 202 4.99 -6.87 -7.74
CA ILE A 202 5.51 -7.68 -8.84
C ILE A 202 4.28 -8.35 -9.48
N PRO A 203 3.94 -8.03 -10.72
CA PRO A 203 2.79 -8.62 -11.38
C PRO A 203 3.03 -10.10 -11.71
N LEU A 204 1.95 -10.88 -11.78
CA LEU A 204 2.06 -12.25 -12.29
C LEU A 204 2.28 -12.25 -13.79
N SER A 205 3.47 -12.69 -14.23
CA SER A 205 3.79 -12.85 -15.64
C SER A 205 2.88 -13.87 -16.32
N ARG A 206 2.45 -13.55 -17.54
CA ARG A 206 1.64 -14.43 -18.40
C ARG A 206 2.55 -15.06 -19.47
N GLN A 207 2.21 -16.26 -19.95
CA GLN A 207 2.91 -16.88 -21.07
C GLN A 207 2.95 -15.92 -22.28
N GLY A 208 4.14 -15.43 -22.63
CA GLY A 208 4.36 -14.48 -23.72
C GLY A 208 4.07 -13.01 -23.41
N GLN A 209 3.72 -12.64 -22.17
CA GLN A 209 3.49 -11.25 -21.77
C GLN A 209 4.03 -10.99 -20.36
N GLU A 210 5.14 -10.27 -20.29
CA GLU A 210 5.65 -9.70 -19.04
C GLU A 210 4.96 -8.35 -18.77
N PHE A 211 4.69 -8.08 -17.50
CA PHE A 211 4.19 -6.80 -17.02
C PHE A 211 5.29 -6.14 -16.17
N PRO A 212 5.43 -4.82 -16.22
CA PRO A 212 6.49 -4.14 -15.48
C PRO A 212 6.24 -4.15 -13.97
N LEU A 213 7.31 -4.08 -13.20
CA LEU A 213 7.28 -3.91 -11.75
C LEU A 213 6.70 -2.53 -11.40
N MET A 214 5.70 -2.49 -10.51
CA MET A 214 5.14 -1.23 -10.04
C MET A 214 5.67 -0.87 -8.64
N ALA A 215 6.12 0.38 -8.49
CA ALA A 215 6.43 1.01 -7.21
C ALA A 215 5.22 1.80 -6.70
N PHE A 216 4.80 1.46 -5.49
CA PHE A 216 3.78 2.14 -4.71
C PHE A 216 4.51 3.09 -3.76
N THR A 217 4.87 4.27 -4.25
CA THR A 217 5.72 5.25 -3.56
C THR A 217 4.86 6.02 -2.55
N ARG A 218 5.31 6.09 -1.29
CA ARG A 218 4.57 6.81 -0.25
C ARG A 218 4.86 8.29 -0.40
N GLN A 219 3.82 9.10 -0.51
CA GLN A 219 3.91 10.54 -0.65
C GLN A 219 3.06 11.24 0.42
N THR A 220 3.56 12.39 0.85
CA THR A 220 2.98 13.20 1.93
C THR A 220 2.85 14.64 1.47
N VAL A 221 1.64 15.19 1.63
CA VAL A 221 1.34 16.61 1.43
C VAL A 221 0.91 17.17 2.79
N SER A 222 1.68 18.10 3.33
CA SER A 222 1.30 18.83 4.55
C SER A 222 0.91 20.24 4.18
N VAL A 223 -0.26 20.72 4.63
CA VAL A 223 -0.66 22.11 4.39
C VAL A 223 -0.92 22.81 5.72
N TRP A 224 -0.30 23.96 5.92
CA TRP A 224 -0.56 24.91 7.02
C TRP A 224 -1.13 26.20 6.41
N CYS A 225 -2.05 26.88 7.10
CA CYS A 225 -2.60 28.16 6.62
C CYS A 225 -3.05 29.09 7.76
N GLN A 226 -2.74 30.37 7.61
CA GLN A 226 -3.08 31.43 8.56
C GLN A 226 -3.54 32.71 7.84
N LYS A 227 -4.50 33.44 8.42
CA LYS A 227 -4.88 34.78 7.93
C LYS A 227 -3.77 35.79 8.25
N LYS A 228 -3.52 36.76 7.36
CA LYS A 228 -2.62 37.89 7.65
C LYS A 228 -3.18 38.74 8.79
N THR A 229 -2.30 39.37 9.58
CA THR A 229 -2.73 40.16 10.76
C THR A 229 -3.37 41.49 10.38
N ASN A 230 -2.89 42.10 9.28
CA ASN A 230 -3.20 43.49 8.92
C ASN A 230 -3.99 43.62 7.61
N GLY A 231 -4.45 42.51 7.03
CA GLY A 231 -5.14 42.48 5.73
C GLY A 231 -6.02 41.25 5.58
N ASP A 232 -6.88 41.27 4.55
CA ASP A 232 -7.88 40.21 4.37
C ASP A 232 -7.37 38.94 3.67
N GLY A 233 -6.16 38.99 3.12
CA GLY A 233 -5.50 37.83 2.52
C GLY A 233 -4.92 36.86 3.56
N TRP A 234 -4.42 35.73 3.06
CA TRP A 234 -3.85 34.66 3.86
C TRP A 234 -2.46 34.24 3.37
N ILE A 235 -1.75 33.46 4.21
CA ILE A 235 -0.50 32.79 3.85
C ILE A 235 -0.68 31.30 4.16
N ALA A 236 -0.42 30.46 3.16
CA ALA A 236 -0.41 29.00 3.31
C ALA A 236 0.95 28.43 2.89
N ILE A 237 1.32 27.30 3.50
CA ILE A 237 2.55 26.57 3.22
C ILE A 237 2.17 25.13 2.90
N MET A 238 2.56 24.65 1.72
CA MET A 238 2.36 23.29 1.25
C MET A 238 3.72 22.58 1.15
N LEU A 239 3.97 21.61 2.02
CA LEU A 239 5.16 20.78 1.98
C LEU A 239 4.90 19.52 1.15
N LEU A 240 5.82 19.22 0.24
CA LEU A 240 5.75 18.10 -0.69
C LEU A 240 7.00 17.22 -0.58
N ASP A 241 6.79 15.91 -0.64
CA ASP A 241 7.85 14.95 -0.92
C ASP A 241 8.35 15.09 -2.38
N PRO A 242 9.65 14.86 -2.66
CA PRO A 242 10.17 14.83 -4.02
C PRO A 242 9.70 13.60 -4.83
N PRO A 243 9.74 13.68 -6.17
CA PRO A 243 9.62 12.54 -7.06
C PRO A 243 10.49 11.37 -6.63
N PHE A 244 9.89 10.21 -6.41
CA PHE A 244 10.61 9.03 -5.94
C PHE A 244 11.62 8.56 -7.00
N ARG A 245 12.92 8.57 -6.66
CA ARG A 245 14.00 8.10 -7.52
C ARG A 245 14.80 6.99 -6.87
N LEU A 246 15.14 5.96 -7.64
CA LEU A 246 16.06 4.90 -7.22
C LEU A 246 17.52 5.35 -7.42
N LYS A 247 18.44 4.75 -6.65
CA LYS A 247 19.87 4.86 -6.94
C LYS A 247 20.13 4.29 -8.34
N PRO A 248 20.91 4.97 -9.23
CA PRO A 248 21.08 4.56 -10.63
C PRO A 248 21.50 3.09 -10.83
N LYS A 249 22.24 2.52 -9.87
CA LYS A 249 22.68 1.11 -9.91
C LYS A 249 21.57 0.06 -9.80
N HIS A 250 20.38 0.42 -9.29
CA HIS A 250 19.26 -0.53 -9.16
C HIS A 250 18.33 -0.47 -10.38
N GLY A 251 18.12 0.72 -10.94
CA GLY A 251 17.23 0.95 -12.07
C GLY A 251 16.67 2.37 -12.10
N PHE A 252 15.73 2.59 -13.01
CA PHE A 252 15.00 3.84 -13.16
C PHE A 252 13.53 3.68 -12.81
N VAL A 253 12.87 4.81 -12.54
CA VAL A 253 11.45 4.89 -12.20
C VAL A 253 10.78 5.82 -13.21
N GLY A 254 9.62 5.40 -13.71
CA GLY A 254 8.80 6.17 -14.64
C GLY A 254 8.20 7.44 -14.04
N GLN A 255 7.41 8.12 -14.86
CA GLN A 255 6.59 9.26 -14.43
C GLN A 255 5.42 8.78 -13.56
N ALA A 256 4.76 9.73 -12.89
CA ALA A 256 3.51 9.45 -12.18
C ALA A 256 2.41 9.08 -13.19
N GLU A 257 1.54 8.11 -12.86
CA GLU A 257 0.56 7.58 -13.81
C GLU A 257 -0.86 8.13 -13.65
N TYR A 258 -1.09 9.06 -12.72
CA TYR A 258 -2.42 9.65 -12.52
C TYR A 258 -3.08 10.14 -13.82
N ARG A 259 -4.38 9.92 -13.90
CA ARG A 259 -5.25 10.44 -14.94
C ARG A 259 -5.30 11.94 -14.78
N ASN A 260 -4.87 12.67 -15.82
CA ASN A 260 -4.90 14.13 -15.81
C ASN A 260 -6.31 14.63 -15.45
N PRO A 261 -6.49 15.37 -14.34
CA PRO A 261 -7.79 15.84 -13.89
C PRO A 261 -8.22 17.12 -14.64
N GLY A 262 -7.36 17.71 -15.46
CA GLY A 262 -7.68 18.84 -16.32
C GLY A 262 -8.84 18.56 -17.27
N LEU A 263 -9.49 19.64 -17.72
CA LEU A 263 -10.48 19.54 -18.79
C LEU A 263 -9.81 18.99 -20.06
N ARG A 264 -10.53 18.15 -20.81
CA ARG A 264 -10.02 17.69 -22.12
C ARG A 264 -9.79 18.93 -23.01
N PRO A 265 -8.67 19.00 -23.74
CA PRO A 265 -8.38 20.12 -24.64
C PRO A 265 -9.52 20.27 -25.64
N LYS A 266 -9.96 21.51 -25.88
CA LYS A 266 -10.88 21.79 -26.98
C LYS A 266 -10.15 21.58 -28.30
N MET A 267 -10.91 21.37 -29.38
CA MET A 267 -10.37 21.10 -30.74
C MET A 267 -9.31 22.10 -31.25
N LYS A 268 -9.26 23.31 -30.68
CA LYS A 268 -8.33 24.40 -31.06
C LYS A 268 -7.22 24.67 -30.04
N GLU A 269 -7.17 23.91 -28.95
CA GLU A 269 -6.19 24.07 -27.86
C GLU A 269 -5.06 23.05 -28.05
N GLU A 270 -3.80 23.48 -28.01
CA GLU A 270 -2.65 22.57 -28.07
C GLU A 270 -2.61 21.68 -26.82
N PHE A 271 -2.69 20.37 -27.01
CA PHE A 271 -2.54 19.41 -25.93
C PHE A 271 -1.05 19.18 -25.63
N ARG A 272 -0.52 19.87 -24.62
CA ARG A 272 0.88 19.71 -24.15
C ARG A 272 1.18 18.41 -23.40
N GLY A 273 0.22 17.47 -23.39
CA GLY A 273 0.45 16.11 -22.93
C GLY A 273 0.90 15.99 -21.47
N ASP A 274 1.80 15.04 -21.26
CA ASP A 274 2.23 14.55 -19.93
C ASP A 274 3.48 15.29 -19.39
N GLU A 275 3.90 16.40 -20.00
CA GLU A 275 5.12 17.16 -19.64
C GLU A 275 5.23 17.48 -18.14
N TYR A 276 4.09 17.74 -17.48
CA TYR A 276 4.00 18.15 -16.08
C TYR A 276 3.94 16.99 -15.07
N LYS A 277 3.88 15.72 -15.51
CA LYS A 277 3.80 14.52 -14.62
C LYS A 277 5.12 14.15 -13.93
N GLN A 278 6.16 14.98 -14.06
CA GLN A 278 7.47 14.72 -13.46
C GLN A 278 7.48 14.93 -11.94
N SER A 279 6.73 15.93 -11.46
CA SER A 279 6.60 16.31 -10.05
C SER A 279 5.17 16.76 -9.73
N PHE A 280 4.68 16.42 -8.53
CA PHE A 280 3.41 16.88 -8.02
C PHE A 280 3.34 18.43 -7.96
N ARG A 281 4.44 19.10 -7.56
CA ARG A 281 4.53 20.57 -7.52
C ARG A 281 4.25 21.17 -8.89
N GLN A 282 4.88 20.65 -9.94
CA GLN A 282 4.74 21.16 -11.31
C GLN A 282 3.32 20.93 -11.84
N ALA A 283 2.79 19.71 -11.67
CA ALA A 283 1.41 19.35 -12.02
C ALA A 283 0.38 20.26 -11.34
N PHE A 284 0.50 20.44 -10.02
CA PHE A 284 -0.38 21.28 -9.23
C PHE A 284 -0.33 22.74 -9.67
N CYS A 285 0.86 23.33 -9.81
CA CYS A 285 1.03 24.71 -10.27
C CYS A 285 0.38 24.93 -11.65
N HIS A 286 0.59 24.01 -12.59
CA HIS A 286 0.03 24.11 -13.94
C HIS A 286 -1.51 24.03 -13.93
N LEU A 287 -2.09 23.05 -13.23
CA LEU A 287 -3.54 22.86 -13.16
C LEU A 287 -4.24 24.02 -12.42
N LEU A 288 -3.64 24.51 -11.33
CA LEU A 288 -4.14 25.68 -10.59
C LEU A 288 -4.14 26.92 -11.48
N GLN A 289 -3.02 27.19 -12.17
CA GLN A 289 -2.92 28.32 -13.11
C GLN A 289 -3.95 28.21 -14.23
N GLN A 290 -4.09 27.03 -14.86
CA GLN A 290 -5.06 26.78 -15.91
C GLN A 290 -6.50 27.07 -15.45
N ARG A 291 -6.88 26.63 -14.24
CA ARG A 291 -8.22 26.89 -13.69
C ARG A 291 -8.44 28.37 -13.36
N CYS A 292 -7.48 29.01 -12.69
CA CYS A 292 -7.55 30.43 -12.34
C CYS A 292 -7.61 31.35 -13.57
N SER A 293 -6.96 30.98 -14.67
CA SER A 293 -7.08 31.69 -15.96
C SER A 293 -8.41 31.44 -16.67
N ALA A 294 -9.03 30.26 -16.47
CA ALA A 294 -10.31 29.91 -17.09
C ALA A 294 -11.53 30.49 -16.36
N ASP A 295 -11.48 30.60 -15.02
CA ASP A 295 -12.58 31.09 -14.19
C ASP A 295 -12.11 32.19 -13.22
N LYS A 296 -12.58 33.42 -13.47
CA LYS A 296 -12.27 34.59 -12.64
C LYS A 296 -12.95 34.55 -11.27
N MET A 297 -14.14 33.96 -11.15
CA MET A 297 -14.84 33.80 -9.87
C MET A 297 -14.13 32.77 -9.00
N TYR A 298 -13.59 31.71 -9.61
CA TYR A 298 -12.71 30.78 -8.92
C TYR A 298 -11.46 31.49 -8.37
N LEU A 299 -10.79 32.32 -9.17
CA LEU A 299 -9.61 33.09 -8.73
C LEU A 299 -9.92 34.05 -7.56
N SER A 300 -11.03 34.80 -7.62
CA SER A 300 -11.38 35.71 -6.51
C SER A 300 -11.87 34.99 -5.26
N THR A 301 -12.56 33.85 -5.43
CA THR A 301 -12.92 32.98 -4.29
C THR A 301 -11.66 32.40 -3.64
N CYS A 302 -10.64 31.99 -4.41
CA CYS A 302 -9.36 31.53 -3.87
C CYS A 302 -8.62 32.59 -3.03
N ALA A 303 -8.80 33.89 -3.31
CA ALA A 303 -8.20 34.93 -2.49
C ALA A 303 -8.75 34.93 -1.04
N THR A 304 -9.97 34.43 -0.83
CA THR A 304 -10.69 34.46 0.46
C THR A 304 -10.89 33.09 1.11
N ASP A 305 -10.94 32.01 0.32
CA ASP A 305 -11.01 30.62 0.78
C ASP A 305 -9.70 29.88 0.49
N ALA A 306 -8.99 29.48 1.54
CA ALA A 306 -7.71 28.78 1.42
C ALA A 306 -7.85 27.30 1.01
N PHE A 307 -8.98 26.66 1.35
CA PHE A 307 -9.22 25.26 0.99
C PHE A 307 -9.46 25.10 -0.52
N LEU A 308 -10.15 26.06 -1.14
CA LEU A 308 -10.44 26.02 -2.58
C LEU A 308 -9.16 25.93 -3.43
N VAL A 309 -8.06 26.56 -3.03
CA VAL A 309 -6.77 26.49 -3.74
C VAL A 309 -6.21 25.07 -3.81
N LEU A 310 -6.50 24.22 -2.81
CA LEU A 310 -6.03 22.85 -2.76
C LEU A 310 -6.82 21.90 -3.68
N TYR A 311 -7.90 22.37 -4.30
CA TYR A 311 -8.84 21.55 -5.08
C TYR A 311 -8.15 20.66 -6.13
N GLU A 312 -7.22 21.20 -6.92
CA GLU A 312 -6.48 20.39 -7.90
C GLU A 312 -5.51 19.39 -7.26
N GLY A 313 -4.94 19.71 -6.09
CA GLY A 313 -4.09 18.79 -5.33
C GLY A 313 -4.87 17.57 -4.85
N TYR A 314 -6.07 17.78 -4.31
CA TYR A 314 -6.99 16.70 -3.93
C TYR A 314 -7.39 15.83 -5.14
N ARG A 315 -7.59 16.42 -6.32
CA ARG A 315 -7.96 15.68 -7.55
C ARG A 315 -6.81 14.83 -8.11
N ILE A 316 -5.57 15.31 -8.06
CA ILE A 316 -4.38 14.50 -8.38
C ILE A 316 -4.31 13.31 -7.42
N ILE A 317 -4.45 13.54 -6.10
CA ILE A 317 -4.42 12.50 -5.06
C ILE A 317 -5.54 11.46 -5.25
N ALA A 318 -6.77 11.90 -5.52
CA ALA A 318 -7.90 11.01 -5.80
C ALA A 318 -7.63 10.13 -7.04
N SER A 319 -7.01 10.69 -8.08
CA SER A 319 -6.64 9.90 -9.26
C SER A 319 -5.49 8.93 -9.01
N GLU A 320 -4.47 9.27 -8.22
CA GLU A 320 -3.40 8.33 -7.85
C GLU A 320 -3.97 7.13 -7.10
N TRP A 321 -4.94 7.37 -6.21
CA TRP A 321 -5.65 6.28 -5.53
C TRP A 321 -6.44 5.37 -6.46
N LEU A 322 -7.06 5.91 -7.53
CA LEU A 322 -7.69 5.09 -8.56
C LEU A 322 -6.66 4.23 -9.31
N VAL A 323 -5.53 4.82 -9.74
CA VAL A 323 -4.46 4.09 -10.43
C VAL A 323 -3.92 2.95 -9.55
N ALA A 324 -3.60 3.24 -8.30
CA ALA A 324 -3.16 2.24 -7.32
C ALA A 324 -4.17 1.08 -7.17
N ASN A 325 -5.47 1.38 -7.18
CA ASN A 325 -6.54 0.40 -7.08
C ASN A 325 -6.74 -0.43 -8.37
N GLU A 326 -6.61 0.17 -9.55
CA GLU A 326 -6.70 -0.55 -10.83
C GLU A 326 -5.53 -1.53 -11.03
N TYR A 327 -4.32 -1.16 -10.60
CA TYR A 327 -3.18 -2.10 -10.57
C TYR A 327 -3.45 -3.30 -9.65
N ILE A 328 -4.09 -3.08 -8.50
CA ILE A 328 -4.49 -4.16 -7.59
C ILE A 328 -5.59 -5.02 -8.22
N LYS A 329 -6.60 -4.42 -8.87
CA LYS A 329 -7.64 -5.17 -9.63
C LYS A 329 -7.05 -6.03 -10.74
N ARG A 330 -6.03 -5.53 -11.46
CA ARG A 330 -5.30 -6.29 -12.49
C ARG A 330 -4.66 -7.54 -11.90
N GLU A 331 -3.93 -7.41 -10.79
CA GLU A 331 -3.30 -8.59 -10.16
C GLU A 331 -4.33 -9.57 -9.59
N LEU A 332 -5.47 -9.10 -9.07
CA LEU A 332 -6.55 -10.02 -8.66
C LEU A 332 -7.11 -10.83 -9.83
N ALA A 333 -7.33 -10.18 -10.98
CA ALA A 333 -7.74 -10.88 -12.19
C ALA A 333 -6.67 -11.86 -12.70
N ASN A 334 -5.38 -11.50 -12.62
CA ASN A 334 -4.27 -12.41 -12.97
C ASN A 334 -4.19 -13.63 -12.05
N ILE A 335 -4.41 -13.45 -10.73
CA ILE A 335 -4.43 -14.53 -9.73
C ILE A 335 -5.59 -15.48 -10.01
N GLU A 336 -6.81 -14.95 -10.17
CA GLU A 336 -8.01 -15.74 -10.49
C GLU A 336 -7.82 -16.56 -11.78
N LEU A 337 -7.34 -15.92 -12.85
CA LEU A 337 -7.10 -16.58 -14.13
C LEU A 337 -6.05 -17.70 -14.06
N ARG A 338 -5.05 -17.59 -13.17
CA ARG A 338 -4.06 -18.66 -12.95
C ARG A 338 -4.68 -19.84 -12.20
N LEU A 339 -5.55 -19.58 -11.22
CA LEU A 339 -6.29 -20.61 -10.48
C LEU A 339 -7.32 -21.35 -11.36
N GLU A 340 -7.92 -20.67 -12.33
CA GLU A 340 -8.83 -21.29 -13.31
C GLU A 340 -8.13 -22.24 -14.29
N LYS A 341 -6.92 -21.88 -14.75
CA LYS A 341 -6.29 -22.51 -15.93
C LYS A 341 -5.19 -23.52 -15.63
N THR A 342 -4.69 -23.58 -14.41
CA THR A 342 -3.51 -24.38 -14.10
C THR A 342 -3.65 -25.02 -12.73
N GLU A 343 -3.52 -26.35 -12.68
CA GLU A 343 -3.34 -27.08 -11.42
C GLU A 343 -2.07 -26.56 -10.73
N SER A 344 -2.27 -25.66 -9.78
CA SER A 344 -1.18 -24.94 -9.13
C SER A 344 -0.58 -25.81 -8.04
N THR A 345 0.75 -25.83 -7.95
CA THR A 345 1.48 -26.56 -6.91
C THR A 345 1.16 -25.98 -5.53
N PHE A 346 1.18 -26.81 -4.48
CA PHE A 346 0.97 -26.36 -3.09
C PHE A 346 1.81 -25.12 -2.72
N GLN A 347 3.10 -25.12 -3.08
CA GLN A 347 4.02 -24.00 -2.86
C GLN A 347 3.61 -22.72 -3.61
N GLU A 348 3.04 -22.84 -4.81
CA GLU A 348 2.53 -21.69 -5.58
C GLU A 348 1.27 -21.11 -4.91
N LEU A 349 0.33 -21.96 -4.47
CA LEU A 349 -0.86 -21.54 -3.73
C LEU A 349 -0.49 -20.79 -2.44
N GLU A 350 0.50 -21.31 -1.70
CA GLU A 350 1.01 -20.65 -0.48
C GLU A 350 1.66 -19.28 -0.79
N ALA A 351 2.40 -19.16 -1.90
CA ALA A 351 2.98 -17.90 -2.34
C ALA A 351 1.91 -16.88 -2.76
N LEU A 352 0.90 -17.29 -3.52
CA LEU A 352 -0.24 -16.45 -3.93
C LEU A 352 -1.04 -15.96 -2.71
N LEU A 353 -1.28 -16.84 -1.74
CA LEU A 353 -1.93 -16.51 -0.47
C LEU A 353 -1.13 -15.46 0.33
N LYS A 354 0.20 -15.63 0.42
CA LYS A 354 1.10 -14.66 1.06
C LYS A 354 1.05 -13.29 0.36
N GLU A 355 0.93 -13.23 -0.96
CA GLU A 355 0.74 -11.97 -1.69
C GLU A 355 -0.64 -11.34 -1.44
N LEU A 356 -1.73 -12.10 -1.46
CA LEU A 356 -3.05 -11.56 -1.14
C LEU A 356 -3.12 -10.97 0.28
N TYR A 357 -2.48 -11.60 1.28
CA TYR A 357 -2.37 -11.00 2.61
C TYR A 357 -1.56 -9.69 2.63
N ARG A 358 -0.49 -9.58 1.82
CA ARG A 358 0.29 -8.34 1.68
C ARG A 358 -0.56 -7.24 1.04
N ILE A 359 -1.29 -7.56 -0.03
CA ILE A 359 -2.19 -6.63 -0.74
C ILE A 359 -3.31 -6.18 0.20
N ARG A 360 -4.04 -7.10 0.85
CA ARG A 360 -5.12 -6.76 1.80
C ARG A 360 -4.67 -5.78 2.88
N ARG A 361 -3.52 -6.03 3.52
CA ARG A 361 -2.97 -5.14 4.54
C ARG A 361 -2.69 -3.73 4.00
N ARG A 362 -2.22 -3.60 2.75
CA ARG A 362 -2.02 -2.29 2.11
C ARG A 362 -3.36 -1.61 1.80
N CYS A 363 -4.31 -2.32 1.19
CA CYS A 363 -5.64 -1.80 0.85
C CYS A 363 -6.40 -1.28 2.07
N ASN A 364 -6.39 -2.03 3.19
CA ASN A 364 -7.03 -1.56 4.43
C ASN A 364 -6.42 -0.22 4.90
N LYS A 365 -5.09 -0.08 4.82
CA LYS A 365 -4.43 1.19 5.16
C LYS A 365 -4.73 2.30 4.15
N TYR A 366 -4.93 1.97 2.87
CA TYR A 366 -5.37 2.94 1.86
C TYR A 366 -6.77 3.46 2.17
N CYS A 367 -7.73 2.58 2.49
CA CYS A 367 -9.07 3.01 2.92
C CYS A 367 -9.04 3.95 4.13
N GLU A 368 -8.20 3.72 5.14
CA GLU A 368 -8.02 4.68 6.25
C GLU A 368 -7.59 6.07 5.76
N LEU A 369 -6.61 6.14 4.85
CA LEU A 369 -6.07 7.40 4.35
C LEU A 369 -7.03 8.14 3.40
N VAL A 370 -7.74 7.40 2.55
CA VAL A 370 -8.79 7.95 1.68
C VAL A 370 -9.98 8.44 2.53
N THR A 371 -10.30 7.76 3.63
CA THR A 371 -11.35 8.20 4.59
C THR A 371 -10.94 9.50 5.30
N GLU A 372 -9.69 9.62 5.70
CA GLU A 372 -9.15 10.86 6.27
C GLU A 372 -9.23 12.02 5.27
N ALA A 373 -8.83 11.81 4.00
CA ALA A 373 -8.96 12.81 2.95
C ALA A 373 -10.42 13.20 2.66
N ALA A 374 -11.34 12.23 2.56
CA ALA A 374 -12.78 12.49 2.39
C ALA A 374 -13.33 13.37 3.53
N SER A 375 -12.94 13.09 4.77
CA SER A 375 -13.34 13.91 5.92
C SER A 375 -12.77 15.33 5.88
N GLN A 376 -11.57 15.52 5.31
CA GLN A 376 -10.99 16.87 5.14
C GLN A 376 -11.75 17.66 4.07
N CYS A 377 -12.15 17.02 2.96
CA CYS A 377 -13.01 17.63 1.93
C CYS A 377 -14.36 18.08 2.50
N LYS A 378 -15.03 17.19 3.23
CA LYS A 378 -16.32 17.47 3.91
C LYS A 378 -16.24 18.67 4.87
N ASN A 379 -15.14 18.78 5.60
CA ASN A 379 -14.93 19.85 6.58
C ASN A 379 -14.36 21.15 5.97
N ARG A 380 -14.09 21.19 4.66
CA ARG A 380 -13.41 22.31 3.96
C ARG A 380 -12.04 22.66 4.59
N GLY A 381 -11.25 21.64 4.90
CA GLY A 381 -9.94 21.80 5.55
C GLY A 381 -10.03 21.88 7.06
N GLN A 382 -9.29 22.82 7.67
CA GLN A 382 -9.30 23.04 9.12
C GLN A 382 -10.17 24.22 9.55
N ALA A 383 -10.74 24.14 10.75
CA ALA A 383 -11.68 25.15 11.26
C ALA A 383 -11.04 26.54 11.50
N LEU A 384 -9.73 26.61 11.65
CA LEU A 384 -8.97 27.86 11.78
C LEU A 384 -8.64 28.52 10.45
N TRP A 385 -8.91 27.86 9.31
CA TRP A 385 -8.51 28.38 8.01
C TRP A 385 -9.43 29.52 7.52
N PRO A 386 -8.88 30.47 6.74
CA PRO A 386 -9.66 31.46 6.00
C PRO A 386 -10.70 30.78 5.12
N SER A 387 -11.97 31.12 5.35
CA SER A 387 -13.12 30.56 4.63
C SER A 387 -14.12 31.66 4.31
N THR A 388 -14.81 31.51 3.18
CA THR A 388 -15.78 32.48 2.61
C THR A 388 -17.07 32.68 3.42
N GLN A 389 -17.18 32.17 4.66
CA GLN A 389 -18.42 32.16 5.47
C GLN A 389 -19.08 33.54 5.66
N HIS A 390 -18.35 34.64 5.46
CA HIS A 390 -18.84 36.02 5.55
C HIS A 390 -18.74 36.80 4.21
N GLY A 391 -18.53 36.11 3.08
CA GLY A 391 -18.33 36.69 1.74
C GLY A 391 -19.60 36.73 0.88
N ASN A 392 -19.43 37.01 -0.42
CA ASN A 392 -20.51 36.95 -1.41
C ASN A 392 -21.17 35.55 -1.43
N ALA A 393 -22.50 35.50 -1.46
CA ALA A 393 -23.29 34.27 -1.49
C ALA A 393 -22.89 33.36 -2.67
N GLU A 394 -22.51 33.93 -3.82
CA GLU A 394 -22.04 33.17 -4.98
C GLU A 394 -20.71 32.46 -4.69
N ALA A 395 -19.74 33.15 -4.08
CA ALA A 395 -18.44 32.62 -3.71
C ALA A 395 -18.55 31.50 -2.64
N ILE A 396 -19.48 31.66 -1.68
CA ILE A 396 -19.85 30.59 -0.74
C ILE A 396 -20.37 29.37 -1.50
N SER A 397 -21.32 29.58 -2.44
CA SER A 397 -21.93 28.49 -3.20
C SER A 397 -20.93 27.76 -4.12
N LEU A 398 -19.92 28.46 -4.63
CA LEU A 398 -18.85 27.91 -5.47
C LEU A 398 -17.90 27.03 -4.63
N ALA A 399 -17.44 27.55 -3.49
CA ALA A 399 -16.58 26.79 -2.57
C ALA A 399 -17.28 25.54 -2.02
N ASP A 400 -18.56 25.66 -1.64
CA ASP A 400 -19.40 24.52 -1.23
C ASP A 400 -19.58 23.48 -2.33
N ARG A 401 -19.77 23.90 -3.58
CA ARG A 401 -19.91 23.00 -4.73
C ARG A 401 -18.64 22.19 -4.93
N HIS A 402 -17.49 22.85 -4.99
CA HIS A 402 -16.21 22.19 -5.17
C HIS A 402 -15.85 21.27 -3.98
N ALA A 403 -16.17 21.65 -2.74
CA ALA A 403 -15.98 20.77 -1.59
C ALA A 403 -16.81 19.47 -1.69
N ARG A 404 -18.06 19.57 -2.14
CA ARG A 404 -18.94 18.40 -2.36
C ARG A 404 -18.51 17.55 -3.55
N GLU A 405 -17.99 18.16 -4.61
CA GLU A 405 -17.38 17.44 -5.75
C GLU A 405 -16.19 16.60 -5.27
N LEU A 406 -15.29 17.16 -4.45
CA LEU A 406 -14.18 16.40 -3.85
C LEU A 406 -14.68 15.31 -2.88
N GLU A 407 -15.68 15.59 -2.03
CA GLU A 407 -16.25 14.57 -1.14
C GLU A 407 -16.81 13.38 -1.95
N ALA A 408 -17.50 13.66 -3.07
CA ALA A 408 -18.01 12.64 -3.98
C ALA A 408 -16.90 11.85 -4.71
N ASP A 409 -15.84 12.53 -5.18
CA ASP A 409 -14.68 11.88 -5.81
C ASP A 409 -14.00 10.92 -4.82
N PHE A 410 -13.75 11.34 -3.58
CA PHE A 410 -13.14 10.48 -2.55
C PHE A 410 -14.07 9.36 -2.07
N GLN A 411 -15.39 9.59 -2.00
CA GLN A 411 -16.35 8.51 -1.72
C GLN A 411 -16.35 7.46 -2.84
N TYR A 412 -16.30 7.87 -4.11
CA TYR A 412 -16.17 6.96 -5.25
C TYR A 412 -14.88 6.12 -5.20
N VAL A 413 -13.77 6.71 -4.74
CA VAL A 413 -12.52 5.97 -4.47
C VAL A 413 -12.71 4.94 -3.35
N LEU A 414 -13.36 5.31 -2.23
CA LEU A 414 -13.63 4.41 -1.10
C LEU A 414 -14.48 3.21 -1.51
N ASP A 415 -15.55 3.43 -2.28
CA ASP A 415 -16.45 2.35 -2.72
C ASP A 415 -15.71 1.37 -3.65
N ASN A 416 -14.86 1.89 -4.54
CA ASN A 416 -13.99 1.10 -5.42
C ASN A 416 -12.94 0.28 -4.67
N MET A 417 -12.31 0.86 -3.64
CA MET A 417 -11.33 0.14 -2.81
C MET A 417 -12.00 -0.91 -1.93
N THR A 418 -13.15 -0.59 -1.33
CA THR A 418 -13.93 -1.51 -0.48
C THR A 418 -14.41 -2.72 -1.27
N THR A 419 -14.88 -2.50 -2.51
CA THR A 419 -15.21 -3.58 -3.46
C THR A 419 -14.01 -4.48 -3.74
N SER A 420 -12.83 -3.89 -3.91
CA SER A 420 -11.58 -4.61 -4.18
C SER A 420 -11.09 -5.40 -2.96
N ILE A 421 -11.23 -4.86 -1.75
CA ILE A 421 -10.98 -5.57 -0.48
C ILE A 421 -11.91 -6.77 -0.34
N SER A 422 -13.22 -6.62 -0.59
CA SER A 422 -14.17 -7.74 -0.54
C SER A 422 -13.81 -8.86 -1.53
N ARG A 423 -13.31 -8.51 -2.73
CA ARG A 423 -12.78 -9.48 -3.71
C ARG A 423 -11.52 -10.18 -3.20
N ILE A 424 -10.58 -9.43 -2.60
CA ILE A 424 -9.37 -10.01 -1.98
C ILE A 424 -9.74 -11.03 -0.88
N GLU A 425 -10.71 -10.73 -0.03
CA GLU A 425 -11.11 -11.63 1.07
C GLU A 425 -11.79 -12.91 0.58
N LYS A 426 -12.61 -12.81 -0.48
CA LYS A 426 -13.18 -13.98 -1.16
C LYS A 426 -12.08 -14.84 -1.78
N ASN A 427 -11.11 -14.23 -2.46
CA ASN A 427 -9.99 -14.94 -3.06
C ASN A 427 -9.07 -15.59 -2.02
N ILE A 428 -8.80 -14.92 -0.89
CA ILE A 428 -8.09 -15.52 0.26
C ILE A 428 -8.86 -16.74 0.77
N THR A 429 -10.18 -16.66 0.91
CA THR A 429 -11.01 -17.78 1.38
C THR A 429 -10.95 -18.97 0.43
N LEU A 430 -11.03 -18.72 -0.89
CA LEU A 430 -10.89 -19.75 -1.94
C LEU A 430 -9.47 -20.35 -1.97
N LEU A 431 -8.42 -19.53 -1.87
CA LEU A 431 -7.05 -20.02 -1.80
C LEU A 431 -6.81 -20.87 -0.54
N MET A 432 -7.36 -20.48 0.61
CA MET A 432 -7.29 -21.28 1.84
C MET A 432 -7.95 -22.65 1.70
N THR A 433 -9.09 -22.77 1.02
CA THR A 433 -9.71 -24.09 0.78
C THR A 433 -8.89 -24.94 -0.20
N LEU A 434 -8.33 -24.34 -1.25
CA LEU A 434 -7.42 -25.03 -2.18
C LEU A 434 -6.13 -25.50 -1.49
N VAL A 435 -5.51 -24.67 -0.64
CA VAL A 435 -4.33 -25.00 0.17
C VAL A 435 -4.63 -26.19 1.08
N SER A 436 -5.75 -26.17 1.81
CA SER A 436 -6.15 -27.28 2.69
C SER A 436 -6.45 -28.59 1.95
N ILE A 437 -7.04 -28.51 0.74
CA ILE A 437 -7.21 -29.68 -0.14
C ILE A 437 -5.84 -30.22 -0.61
N GLY A 438 -4.88 -29.32 -0.85
CA GLY A 438 -3.48 -29.66 -1.16
C GLY A 438 -2.80 -30.41 -0.03
N GLU A 439 -2.86 -29.90 1.20
CA GLU A 439 -2.33 -30.56 2.41
C GLU A 439 -2.95 -31.95 2.60
N GLY A 440 -4.28 -32.06 2.43
CA GLY A 440 -4.98 -33.34 2.50
C GLY A 440 -4.50 -34.36 1.45
N ARG A 441 -4.25 -33.92 0.21
CA ARG A 441 -3.69 -34.79 -0.85
C ARG A 441 -2.25 -35.19 -0.56
N GLN A 442 -1.41 -34.27 -0.08
CA GLN A 442 -0.03 -34.56 0.29
C GLN A 442 0.03 -35.56 1.46
N GLY A 443 -0.77 -35.35 2.52
CA GLY A 443 -0.87 -36.28 3.65
C GLY A 443 -1.33 -37.68 3.23
N LEU A 444 -2.21 -37.81 2.22
CA LEU A 444 -2.57 -39.11 1.65
C LEU A 444 -1.41 -39.79 0.90
N GLN A 445 -0.57 -39.02 0.18
CA GLN A 445 0.63 -39.55 -0.48
C GLN A 445 1.70 -39.99 0.54
N GLU A 446 1.96 -39.17 1.56
CA GLU A 446 2.89 -39.49 2.65
C GLU A 446 2.42 -40.72 3.43
N ASN A 447 1.12 -40.83 3.73
CA ASN A 447 0.53 -42.04 4.32
C ASN A 447 0.72 -43.28 3.44
N GLY A 448 0.69 -43.15 2.11
CA GLY A 448 1.02 -44.23 1.18
C GLY A 448 2.47 -44.70 1.30
N GLY A 449 3.42 -43.76 1.42
CA GLY A 449 4.83 -44.05 1.68
C GLY A 449 5.06 -44.73 3.04
N ILE A 450 4.42 -44.24 4.09
CA ILE A 450 4.46 -44.85 5.44
C ILE A 450 3.86 -46.25 5.42
N ALA A 451 2.73 -46.45 4.74
CA ALA A 451 2.09 -47.75 4.59
C ALA A 451 2.99 -48.77 3.86
N LEU A 452 3.68 -48.34 2.80
CA LEU A 452 4.66 -49.19 2.11
C LEU A 452 5.83 -49.56 3.03
N LEU A 453 6.40 -48.59 3.75
CA LEU A 453 7.50 -48.84 4.69
C LEU A 453 7.09 -49.79 5.82
N THR A 454 5.88 -49.61 6.36
CA THR A 454 5.33 -50.47 7.42
C THR A 454 5.02 -51.88 6.90
N LEU A 455 4.54 -52.00 5.66
CA LEU A 455 4.32 -53.30 5.01
C LEU A 455 5.65 -54.04 4.80
N VAL A 456 6.69 -53.36 4.33
CA VAL A 456 8.05 -53.92 4.23
C VAL A 456 8.56 -54.35 5.61
N ALA A 457 8.51 -53.48 6.62
CA ALA A 457 8.95 -53.80 7.98
C ALA A 457 8.20 -55.02 8.57
N THR A 458 6.88 -55.10 8.37
CA THR A 458 6.03 -56.22 8.81
C THR A 458 6.45 -57.56 8.18
N ILE A 459 6.93 -57.57 6.94
CA ILE A 459 7.41 -58.77 6.26
C ILE A 459 8.82 -59.15 6.72
N PHE A 460 9.71 -58.17 6.90
CA PHE A 460 11.12 -58.42 7.22
C PHE A 460 11.38 -58.74 8.69
N LEU A 461 10.71 -58.10 9.66
CA LEU A 461 10.91 -58.34 11.10
C LEU A 461 10.79 -59.83 11.53
N PRO A 462 9.75 -60.58 11.11
CA PRO A 462 9.64 -62.02 11.39
C PRO A 462 10.75 -62.83 10.71
N SER A 463 11.18 -62.44 9.51
CA SER A 463 12.26 -63.11 8.78
C SER A 463 13.62 -62.91 9.47
N GLU A 464 13.89 -61.69 9.94
CA GLU A 464 15.13 -61.31 10.63
C GLU A 464 15.23 -61.94 12.04
N THR A 465 14.12 -62.03 12.77
CA THR A 465 14.08 -62.77 14.05
C THR A 465 14.31 -64.27 13.86
N VAL A 466 13.79 -64.89 12.79
CA VAL A 466 14.12 -66.28 12.45
C VAL A 466 15.58 -66.43 12.03
N ALA A 467 16.12 -65.51 11.22
CA ALA A 467 17.52 -65.54 10.79
C ALA A 467 18.50 -65.39 11.96
N THR A 468 18.22 -64.50 12.92
CA THR A 468 19.05 -64.30 14.12
C THR A 468 18.98 -65.48 15.08
N VAL A 469 17.79 -66.05 15.35
CA VAL A 469 17.64 -67.25 16.19
C VAL A 469 18.37 -68.46 15.60
N LEU A 470 18.33 -68.64 14.28
CA LEU A 470 18.98 -69.77 13.60
C LEU A 470 20.48 -69.51 13.28
N GLY A 471 20.92 -68.26 13.29
CA GLY A 471 22.33 -67.86 13.18
C GLY A 471 23.15 -68.13 14.45
N LEU A 472 22.51 -68.35 15.59
CA LEU A 472 23.17 -68.84 16.82
C LEU A 472 23.74 -70.24 16.56
N GLN A 473 25.05 -70.43 16.79
CA GLN A 473 25.76 -71.70 16.55
C GLN A 473 25.20 -72.85 17.40
N THR A 474 24.22 -73.55 16.84
CA THR A 474 23.48 -74.65 17.46
C THR A 474 23.27 -75.77 16.44
N ARG A 475 22.58 -76.86 16.82
CA ARG A 475 22.33 -78.05 15.97
C ARG A 475 21.51 -77.81 14.68
N TYR A 476 21.18 -76.55 14.36
CA TYR A 476 20.38 -76.13 13.21
C TYR A 476 21.16 -75.30 12.16
N GLY A 477 22.45 -75.03 12.39
CA GLY A 477 23.29 -74.28 11.45
C GLY A 477 23.50 -74.96 10.09
N PRO A 478 24.00 -74.22 9.09
CA PRO A 478 24.28 -74.76 7.75
C PRO A 478 25.26 -75.94 7.83
N GLY A 479 24.86 -77.08 7.26
CA GLY A 479 25.62 -78.34 7.31
C GLY A 479 25.25 -79.28 8.47
N ALA A 480 24.38 -78.87 9.42
CA ALA A 480 23.93 -79.74 10.51
C ALA A 480 22.71 -80.60 10.13
N ASN A 481 22.56 -81.77 10.76
CA ASN A 481 21.50 -82.76 10.50
C ASN A 481 20.04 -82.25 10.59
N LYS A 482 19.80 -81.05 11.14
CA LYS A 482 18.46 -80.44 11.22
C LYS A 482 18.30 -79.14 10.42
N PHE A 483 19.20 -78.83 9.50
CA PHE A 483 19.15 -77.62 8.68
C PHE A 483 17.82 -77.45 7.91
N TRP A 484 17.18 -78.54 7.46
CA TRP A 484 15.88 -78.48 6.76
C TRP A 484 14.74 -77.87 7.59
N VAL A 485 14.86 -77.87 8.94
CA VAL A 485 13.89 -77.24 9.85
C VAL A 485 13.80 -75.72 9.61
N LEU A 486 14.89 -75.08 9.14
CA LEU A 486 14.89 -73.66 8.77
C LEU A 486 13.83 -73.35 7.71
N TRP A 487 13.82 -74.11 6.61
CA TRP A 487 12.84 -73.95 5.53
C TRP A 487 11.43 -74.35 5.96
N ALA A 488 11.32 -75.41 6.77
CA ALA A 488 10.04 -75.91 7.28
C ALA A 488 9.34 -74.93 8.25
N VAL A 489 10.06 -74.01 8.90
CA VAL A 489 9.48 -72.98 9.80
C VAL A 489 9.39 -71.61 9.13
N ALA A 490 10.41 -71.18 8.38
CA ALA A 490 10.45 -69.85 7.78
C ALA A 490 9.39 -69.63 6.68
N LEU A 491 9.15 -70.63 5.82
CA LEU A 491 8.13 -70.53 4.76
C LEU A 491 6.70 -70.39 5.30
N PRO A 492 6.19 -71.26 6.19
CA PRO A 492 4.83 -71.09 6.72
C PRO A 492 4.69 -69.84 7.59
N LEU A 493 5.74 -69.40 8.32
CA LEU A 493 5.67 -68.17 9.11
C LEU A 493 5.56 -66.92 8.22
N THR A 494 6.39 -66.82 7.17
CA THR A 494 6.31 -65.69 6.22
C THR A 494 4.99 -65.70 5.45
N LEU A 495 4.52 -66.88 5.03
CA LEU A 495 3.23 -67.02 4.33
C LEU A 495 2.04 -66.69 5.25
N LEU A 496 2.09 -67.03 6.55
CA LEU A 496 1.10 -66.62 7.55
C LEU A 496 1.05 -65.09 7.70
N VAL A 497 2.20 -64.42 7.82
CA VAL A 497 2.28 -62.96 7.97
C VAL A 497 1.75 -62.24 6.72
N VAL A 498 2.11 -62.72 5.52
CA VAL A 498 1.57 -62.20 4.26
C VAL A 498 0.07 -62.45 4.12
N ALA A 499 -0.43 -63.63 4.55
CA ALA A 499 -1.85 -63.94 4.55
C ALA A 499 -2.62 -63.00 5.50
N ILE A 500 -2.14 -62.79 6.73
CA ILE A 500 -2.77 -61.86 7.68
C ILE A 500 -2.77 -60.43 7.13
N SER A 501 -1.65 -59.96 6.58
CA SER A 501 -1.54 -58.63 5.98
C SER A 501 -2.45 -58.42 4.76
N SER A 502 -2.71 -59.46 3.97
CA SER A 502 -3.57 -59.38 2.77
C SER A 502 -5.06 -59.60 3.08
N LEU A 503 -5.41 -60.34 4.14
CA LEU A 503 -6.79 -60.47 4.61
C LEU A 503 -7.29 -59.24 5.39
N TYR A 504 -6.40 -58.50 6.05
CA TYR A 504 -6.76 -57.32 6.86
C TYR A 504 -7.58 -56.24 6.12
N PRO A 505 -7.20 -55.74 4.92
CA PRO A 505 -7.99 -54.74 4.20
C PRO A 505 -9.36 -55.28 3.75
N THR A 506 -9.43 -56.54 3.32
CA THR A 506 -10.68 -57.19 2.88
C THR A 506 -11.65 -57.38 4.05
N GLY A 507 -11.12 -57.76 5.22
CA GLY A 507 -11.87 -57.88 6.47
C GLY A 507 -12.40 -56.53 6.97
N SER A 508 -11.59 -55.46 6.92
CA SER A 508 -12.02 -54.13 7.36
C SER A 508 -13.10 -53.53 6.45
N ALA A 509 -13.05 -53.77 5.14
CA ALA A 509 -14.11 -53.36 4.22
C ALA A 509 -15.45 -54.04 4.53
N ALA A 510 -15.44 -55.35 4.81
CA ALA A 510 -16.63 -56.09 5.23
C ALA A 510 -17.15 -55.63 6.61
N LEU A 511 -16.24 -55.37 7.57
CA LEU A 511 -16.62 -54.86 8.90
C LEU A 511 -17.27 -53.47 8.80
N ASN A 512 -16.73 -52.57 7.98
CA ASN A 512 -17.26 -51.22 7.79
C ASN A 512 -18.64 -51.23 7.12
N GLN A 513 -18.88 -52.13 6.17
CA GLN A 513 -20.22 -52.33 5.60
C GLN A 513 -21.23 -52.86 6.64
N LEU A 514 -20.81 -53.75 7.54
CA LEU A 514 -21.64 -54.22 8.65
C LEU A 514 -21.91 -53.11 9.69
N TRP A 515 -20.88 -52.31 10.02
CA TRP A 515 -21.01 -51.19 10.96
C TRP A 515 -21.96 -50.11 10.44
N ALA A 516 -21.84 -49.72 9.17
CA ALA A 516 -22.75 -48.78 8.51
C ALA A 516 -24.21 -49.30 8.41
N LYS A 517 -24.42 -50.61 8.53
CA LYS A 517 -25.74 -51.26 8.54
C LYS A 517 -26.39 -51.27 9.94
N TYR A 518 -25.59 -51.27 11.01
CA TYR A 518 -26.06 -51.26 12.40
C TYR A 518 -26.07 -49.88 13.06
N PHE A 519 -25.11 -49.00 12.75
CA PHE A 519 -24.98 -47.66 13.33
C PHE A 519 -25.33 -46.55 12.33
N ARG A 520 -26.58 -46.55 11.84
CA ARG A 520 -27.18 -45.31 11.31
C ARG A 520 -27.71 -44.46 12.47
N PRO A 521 -27.24 -43.22 12.68
CA PRO A 521 -28.03 -42.28 13.48
C PRO A 521 -29.38 -42.04 12.77
N LYS A 522 -30.48 -42.05 13.54
CA LYS A 522 -31.81 -41.75 12.99
C LYS A 522 -31.79 -40.39 12.29
N PRO A 523 -32.35 -40.24 11.07
CA PRO A 523 -32.52 -38.93 10.48
C PRO A 523 -33.43 -38.09 11.38
N ARG A 524 -32.96 -36.91 11.80
CA ARG A 524 -33.83 -35.90 12.40
C ARG A 524 -34.81 -35.45 11.31
N THR A 525 -36.10 -35.64 11.53
CA THR A 525 -37.16 -35.03 10.74
C THR A 525 -37.04 -33.51 10.78
N VAL A 526 -36.70 -32.90 9.65
CA VAL A 526 -36.81 -31.46 9.39
C VAL A 526 -37.58 -31.28 8.08
N CYS A 527 -38.36 -30.20 8.02
CA CYS A 527 -39.53 -30.05 7.15
C CYS A 527 -39.27 -30.11 5.63
N LYS A 528 -40.30 -30.53 4.90
CA LYS A 528 -40.47 -30.23 3.47
C LYS A 528 -40.47 -28.72 3.24
N PRO A 529 -39.94 -28.27 2.09
CA PRO A 529 -40.67 -27.32 1.24
C PRO A 529 -41.09 -27.94 -0.10
N LEU A 530 -41.92 -27.17 -0.80
CA LEU A 530 -42.79 -27.54 -1.90
C LEU A 530 -42.14 -28.05 -3.20
N SER A 531 -42.99 -28.70 -4.00
CA SER A 531 -42.80 -29.16 -5.37
C SER A 531 -42.50 -28.05 -6.39
N GLY A 532 -41.75 -28.36 -7.45
CA GLY A 532 -41.76 -27.55 -8.67
C GLY A 532 -40.88 -28.08 -9.81
N SER A 533 -41.52 -28.34 -10.95
CA SER A 533 -40.95 -28.58 -12.30
C SER A 533 -40.27 -29.92 -12.62
N LYS A 534 -40.50 -30.33 -13.86
CA LYS A 534 -40.00 -31.53 -14.55
C LYS A 534 -38.90 -31.16 -15.57
N ASP A 535 -38.35 -32.20 -16.21
CA ASP A 535 -37.67 -32.25 -17.52
C ASP A 535 -36.34 -31.43 -17.58
N GLU A 536 -35.22 -31.89 -18.14
CA GLU A 536 -35.01 -32.66 -19.37
C GLU A 536 -33.78 -33.60 -19.31
N ASP A 537 -33.75 -34.63 -20.15
CA ASP A 537 -32.55 -35.40 -20.52
C ASP A 537 -31.58 -34.57 -21.37
N ILE A 538 -30.27 -34.91 -21.39
CA ILE A 538 -29.46 -34.96 -22.63
C ILE A 538 -28.11 -35.71 -22.44
N VAL A 539 -28.04 -36.87 -23.08
CA VAL A 539 -26.93 -37.47 -23.86
C VAL A 539 -25.48 -37.32 -23.36
N LEU A 540 -24.92 -38.46 -22.92
CA LEU A 540 -23.48 -38.76 -22.98
C LEU A 540 -23.07 -39.10 -24.42
N PHE A 541 -22.05 -38.42 -24.96
CA PHE A 541 -21.36 -38.84 -26.19
C PHE A 541 -20.01 -39.46 -25.84
N ASN A 542 -19.85 -40.75 -26.18
CA ASN A 542 -18.54 -41.39 -26.31
C ASN A 542 -17.93 -41.01 -27.67
N ASP A 543 -16.62 -40.77 -27.73
CA ASP A 543 -15.77 -41.55 -28.65
C ASP A 543 -14.29 -41.53 -28.18
N PRO A 544 -13.51 -42.61 -28.39
CA PRO A 544 -12.14 -42.71 -27.90
C PRO A 544 -11.10 -42.52 -29.00
N LYS A 545 -9.93 -41.94 -28.65
CA LYS A 545 -8.59 -42.26 -29.20
C LYS A 545 -7.52 -41.36 -28.58
N LEU A 546 -6.62 -41.95 -27.79
CA LEU A 546 -5.17 -41.98 -28.08
C LEU A 546 -4.46 -42.74 -26.93
N GLN A 547 -4.01 -43.96 -27.24
CA GLN A 547 -3.13 -44.76 -26.37
C GLN A 547 -1.71 -44.83 -26.97
N MET A 548 -0.74 -45.08 -26.09
CA MET A 548 0.68 -45.41 -26.35
C MET A 548 1.52 -44.28 -26.99
N ASN A 549 2.63 -43.85 -26.37
CA ASN A 549 3.75 -44.71 -26.00
C ASN A 549 4.39 -44.35 -24.64
N ARG A 550 4.78 -45.37 -23.85
CA ARG A 550 5.55 -45.19 -22.61
C ARG A 550 6.45 -46.41 -22.32
N THR A 551 7.68 -46.36 -22.81
CA THR A 551 8.84 -47.26 -22.57
C THR A 551 10.03 -46.58 -23.27
N SER A 552 11.28 -46.53 -22.79
CA SER A 552 11.95 -46.91 -21.52
C SER A 552 13.15 -45.92 -21.33
N LEU A 553 14.10 -45.98 -20.39
CA LEU A 553 14.54 -46.96 -19.37
C LEU A 553 15.21 -46.19 -18.20
N TYR A 554 15.70 -46.89 -17.17
CA TYR A 554 16.66 -46.38 -16.17
C TYR A 554 18.12 -46.47 -16.67
N ALA A 555 19.00 -45.55 -16.24
CA ALA A 555 20.43 -45.82 -15.97
C ALA A 555 21.14 -44.63 -15.25
N VAL A 556 21.76 -44.92 -14.09
CA VAL A 556 23.08 -44.43 -13.60
C VAL A 556 23.34 -42.90 -13.62
N VAL A 557 23.62 -42.20 -12.51
CA VAL A 557 24.39 -42.52 -11.27
C VAL A 557 23.58 -42.22 -10.00
#